data_AF-A0A432LXN1-F1
#
_entry.id   AF-A0A432LXN1-F1
#
_cell.length_a   1.000
_cell.length_b   1.000
_cell.length_c   1.000
_cell.angle_alpha   90.00
_cell.angle_beta   90.00
_cell.angle_gamma   90.00
#
_symmetry.space_group_name_H-M   'P 1'
#
loop_
_entity.id
_entity.type
_entity.pdbx_description
1 polymer ?
#
loop_
_entity_poly.entity_id
_entity_poly.type
_entity_poly.pdbx_seq_one_letter_code
_entity_poly.pdbx_strand_id
1 'polypeptide(L)'
;MKSERSFAKTMLSAALVCACAFGATMPAAAQTTTQTLVIFPDQGFQPIYNLISAAKSTIDMTMYELQDTTAQGLLCSAESSGVKVRVILDVNDEKSNNTAAYDQLKNCGVAVVWAYTKYEATHEKSIVIDSATANAQAAVMTANLTSRYYSTTRDFAIIQNNATDIAAIEATFAKDYAHESVTPSNGVDLVWSPTNSQSSLLSIINNAKTSLLVENEEMSDTAIVDALENAAKAGVSVTVVMTNDDNEYESEFNALQKAGVNISTYPDNDTALYIHAKAIVADYGTSNALAFVGSENFSSASLTENRELGMTTTNSSILSQLESTMSSDYAGGTPW
;
A
#
# COMPACT_ATOMS: atom_id res chain seq x y z
N MET A 1 -71.32 -60.19 -23.15
CA MET A 1 -70.33 -60.32 -22.06
C MET A 1 -69.14 -59.46 -22.44
N LYS A 2 -68.72 -58.53 -21.56
CA LYS A 2 -67.73 -57.43 -21.71
C LYS A 2 -68.24 -56.11 -22.35
N SER A 3 -68.63 -55.20 -21.43
CA SER A 3 -68.37 -53.74 -21.31
C SER A 3 -67.36 -53.15 -22.32
N GLU A 4 -67.57 -51.97 -22.93
CA GLU A 4 -67.22 -50.61 -22.45
C GLU A 4 -67.82 -49.57 -23.44
N ARG A 5 -68.71 -48.59 -23.12
CA ARG A 5 -68.51 -47.22 -22.55
C ARG A 5 -67.14 -46.61 -22.94
N SER A 6 -66.95 -45.41 -23.50
CA SER A 6 -67.68 -44.14 -23.38
C SER A 6 -66.91 -43.01 -24.13
N PHE A 7 -67.66 -42.11 -24.77
CA PHE A 7 -67.49 -40.64 -24.92
C PHE A 7 -66.28 -39.99 -25.62
N ALA A 8 -66.62 -39.31 -26.73
CA ALA A 8 -66.40 -37.89 -27.07
C ALA A 8 -65.04 -37.23 -26.76
N LYS A 9 -64.30 -36.95 -27.84
CA LYS A 9 -63.15 -36.04 -27.87
C LYS A 9 -63.63 -34.59 -27.88
N THR A 10 -63.24 -33.81 -26.87
CA THR A 10 -63.31 -32.34 -26.88
C THR A 10 -61.91 -31.81 -27.16
N MET A 11 -61.72 -31.08 -28.26
CA MET A 11 -60.49 -30.34 -28.53
C MET A 11 -60.47 -29.08 -27.66
N LEU A 12 -59.39 -28.91 -26.88
CA LEU A 12 -59.07 -27.65 -26.22
C LEU A 12 -57.77 -27.12 -26.86
N SER A 13 -57.87 -26.11 -27.71
CA SER A 13 -56.71 -25.38 -28.23
C SER A 13 -56.24 -24.38 -27.16
N ALA A 14 -55.14 -24.70 -26.48
CA ALA A 14 -54.45 -23.75 -25.61
C ALA A 14 -53.49 -22.92 -26.45
N ALA A 15 -53.77 -21.61 -26.58
CA ALA A 15 -52.85 -20.65 -27.17
C ALA A 15 -51.70 -20.38 -26.19
N LEU A 16 -50.48 -20.73 -26.59
CA LEU A 16 -49.26 -20.47 -25.83
C LEU A 16 -48.84 -19.00 -26.05
N VAL A 17 -49.04 -18.15 -25.05
CA VAL A 17 -48.48 -16.79 -25.04
C VAL A 17 -47.06 -16.87 -24.47
N CYS A 18 -46.06 -16.79 -25.34
CA CYS A 18 -44.67 -16.59 -24.92
C CYS A 18 -44.50 -15.16 -24.41
N ALA A 19 -44.52 -14.98 -23.09
CA ALA A 19 -44.09 -13.73 -22.47
C ALA A 19 -42.56 -13.70 -22.43
N CYS A 20 -41.94 -12.99 -23.38
CA CYS A 20 -40.52 -12.64 -23.28
C CYS A 20 -40.35 -11.65 -22.13
N ALA A 21 -39.95 -12.14 -20.96
CA ALA A 21 -39.50 -11.28 -19.87
C ALA A 21 -38.12 -10.72 -20.26
N PHE A 22 -38.10 -9.47 -20.74
CA PHE A 22 -36.87 -8.68 -20.79
C PHE A 22 -36.45 -8.40 -19.35
N GLY A 23 -35.56 -9.23 -18.82
CA GLY A 23 -34.86 -8.93 -17.58
C GLY A 23 -33.98 -7.72 -17.81
N ALA A 24 -34.43 -6.53 -17.39
CA ALA A 24 -33.56 -5.39 -17.27
C ALA A 24 -32.53 -5.72 -16.17
N THR A 25 -31.29 -5.98 -16.57
CA THR A 25 -30.16 -6.02 -15.64
C THR A 25 -30.04 -4.64 -15.02
N MET A 26 -30.49 -4.49 -13.77
CA MET A 26 -30.18 -3.31 -12.97
C MET A 26 -28.66 -3.17 -12.93
N PRO A 27 -28.08 -2.00 -13.26
CA PRO A 27 -26.64 -1.80 -13.07
C PRO A 27 -26.33 -2.07 -11.59
N ALA A 28 -25.30 -2.88 -11.33
CA ALA A 28 -24.77 -3.01 -9.98
C ALA A 28 -24.50 -1.60 -9.46
N ALA A 29 -25.01 -1.28 -8.27
CA ALA A 29 -24.75 0.01 -7.65
C ALA A 29 -23.22 0.21 -7.60
N ALA A 30 -22.72 1.31 -8.17
CA ALA A 30 -21.31 1.62 -8.13
C ALA A 30 -20.89 1.68 -6.65
N GLN A 31 -20.00 0.79 -6.24
CA GLN A 31 -19.45 0.80 -4.89
C GLN A 31 -18.77 2.14 -4.66
N THR A 32 -19.09 2.80 -3.55
CA THR A 32 -18.42 4.04 -3.18
C THR A 32 -16.96 3.72 -2.83
N THR A 33 -16.03 4.30 -3.59
CA THR A 33 -14.61 4.20 -3.29
C THR A 33 -14.31 4.91 -1.97
N THR A 34 -13.65 4.21 -1.06
CA THR A 34 -13.23 4.69 0.24
C THR A 34 -11.72 4.53 0.39
N GLN A 35 -11.10 5.49 1.06
CA GLN A 35 -9.71 5.39 1.54
C GLN A 35 -9.68 5.80 3.01
N THR A 36 -8.92 5.08 3.82
CA THR A 36 -8.72 5.36 5.24
C THR A 36 -7.22 5.32 5.53
N LEU A 37 -6.71 6.38 6.16
CA LEU A 37 -5.33 6.41 6.66
C LEU A 37 -5.26 5.69 8.00
N VAL A 38 -4.23 4.87 8.18
CA VAL A 38 -3.78 4.35 9.46
C VAL A 38 -2.45 4.99 9.80
N ILE A 39 -2.31 5.48 11.02
CA ILE A 39 -1.14 6.20 11.52
C ILE A 39 -0.49 5.36 12.62
N PHE A 40 0.78 4.98 12.44
CA PHE A 40 1.57 4.26 13.43
C PHE A 40 2.58 5.22 14.06
N PRO A 41 2.86 5.13 15.37
CA PRO A 41 2.37 4.12 16.31
C PRO A 41 0.96 4.43 16.88
N ASP A 42 0.42 5.62 16.62
CA ASP A 42 -0.74 6.21 17.31
C ASP A 42 -2.01 5.35 17.30
N GLN A 43 -2.27 4.64 16.21
CA GLN A 43 -3.43 3.76 16.06
C GLN A 43 -3.10 2.27 16.20
N GLY A 44 -1.81 1.93 16.34
CA GLY A 44 -1.29 0.56 16.36
C GLY A 44 -1.67 -0.27 15.14
N PHE A 45 -1.33 -1.56 15.16
CA PHE A 45 -1.55 -2.48 14.03
C PHE A 45 -2.93 -3.16 14.02
N GLN A 46 -3.79 -2.87 15.00
CA GLN A 46 -5.14 -3.45 15.07
C GLN A 46 -5.97 -3.21 13.79
N PRO A 47 -5.91 -2.05 13.11
CA PRO A 47 -6.60 -1.87 11.82
C PRO A 47 -6.12 -2.84 10.73
N ILE A 48 -4.82 -3.16 10.68
CA ILE A 48 -4.25 -4.13 9.74
C ILE A 48 -4.68 -5.55 10.12
N TYR A 49 -4.67 -5.90 11.40
CA TYR A 49 -5.19 -7.19 11.88
C TYR A 49 -6.67 -7.37 11.57
N ASN A 50 -7.45 -6.31 11.71
CA ASN A 50 -8.87 -6.32 11.36
C ASN A 50 -9.08 -6.55 9.86
N LEU A 51 -8.25 -5.94 8.99
CA LEU A 51 -8.27 -6.18 7.55
C LEU A 51 -8.01 -7.67 7.25
N ILE A 52 -6.93 -8.24 7.77
CA ILE A 52 -6.58 -9.67 7.57
C ILE A 52 -7.73 -10.56 8.05
N SER A 53 -8.28 -10.28 9.24
CA SER A 53 -9.38 -11.06 9.84
C SER A 53 -10.72 -10.90 9.11
N ALA A 54 -10.89 -9.83 8.33
CA ALA A 54 -12.12 -9.56 7.60
C ALA A 54 -12.27 -10.46 6.37
N ALA A 55 -11.17 -10.98 5.81
CA ALA A 55 -11.17 -11.81 4.61
C ALA A 55 -12.15 -12.99 4.69
N LYS A 56 -12.76 -13.31 3.56
CA LYS A 56 -13.77 -14.36 3.39
C LYS A 56 -13.42 -15.37 2.32
N SER A 57 -12.49 -15.06 1.42
CA SER A 57 -12.20 -15.84 0.21
C SER A 57 -10.72 -15.84 -0.14
N THR A 58 -10.05 -14.69 -0.15
CA THR A 58 -8.61 -14.61 -0.48
C THR A 58 -7.87 -13.63 0.42
N ILE A 59 -6.58 -13.91 0.63
CA ILE A 59 -5.60 -12.96 1.14
C ILE A 59 -4.35 -13.11 0.30
N ASP A 60 -3.86 -12.02 -0.27
CA ASP A 60 -2.62 -11.95 -1.02
C ASP A 60 -1.75 -10.85 -0.40
N MET A 61 -0.55 -11.21 0.05
CA MET A 61 0.34 -10.29 0.78
C MET A 61 1.76 -10.34 0.24
N THR A 62 2.32 -9.16 -0.06
CA THR A 62 3.76 -8.97 -0.25
C THR A 62 4.32 -8.27 0.97
N MET A 63 5.40 -8.78 1.54
CA MET A 63 6.02 -8.20 2.72
C MET A 63 7.54 -8.32 2.66
N TYR A 64 8.22 -7.18 2.81
CA TYR A 64 9.67 -7.12 2.93
C TYR A 64 10.16 -7.86 4.17
N GLU A 65 9.75 -7.44 5.37
CA GLU A 65 10.10 -8.09 6.64
C GLU A 65 8.84 -8.50 7.42
N LEU A 66 8.79 -9.77 7.85
CA LEU A 66 7.70 -10.35 8.63
C LEU A 66 8.22 -11.04 9.90
N GLN A 67 8.07 -10.38 11.04
CA GLN A 67 8.35 -10.94 12.39
C GLN A 67 7.19 -10.73 13.38
N ASP A 68 6.02 -10.32 12.91
CA ASP A 68 4.81 -10.19 13.70
C ASP A 68 4.07 -11.53 13.82
N THR A 69 4.22 -12.18 14.97
CA THR A 69 3.55 -13.46 15.26
C THR A 69 2.02 -13.36 15.32
N THR A 70 1.45 -12.18 15.58
CA THR A 70 0.00 -11.96 15.53
C THR A 70 -0.48 -11.99 14.08
N ALA A 71 0.17 -11.24 13.19
CA ALA A 71 -0.15 -11.25 11.76
C ALA A 71 0.01 -12.66 11.17
N GLN A 72 1.11 -13.35 11.49
CA GLN A 72 1.34 -14.74 11.06
C GLN A 72 0.23 -15.69 11.55
N GLY A 73 -0.19 -15.55 12.82
CA GLY A 73 -1.28 -16.32 13.39
C GLY A 73 -2.63 -16.07 12.70
N LEU A 74 -2.92 -14.82 12.33
CA LEU A 74 -4.14 -14.46 11.60
C LEU A 74 -4.16 -15.04 10.18
N LEU A 75 -3.03 -15.00 9.47
CA LEU A 75 -2.89 -15.62 8.15
C LEU A 75 -3.12 -17.15 8.22
N CYS A 76 -2.50 -17.82 9.20
CA CYS A 76 -2.74 -19.25 9.44
C CYS A 76 -4.21 -19.54 9.81
N SER A 77 -4.83 -18.67 10.62
CA SER A 77 -6.24 -18.82 11.00
C SER A 77 -7.17 -18.67 9.79
N ALA A 78 -6.89 -17.72 8.90
CA ALA A 78 -7.65 -17.53 7.67
C ALA A 78 -7.55 -18.77 6.76
N GLU A 79 -6.33 -19.28 6.53
CA GLU A 79 -6.10 -20.52 5.75
C GLU A 79 -6.87 -21.71 6.34
N SER A 80 -6.80 -21.91 7.66
CA SER A 80 -7.55 -22.97 8.34
C SER A 80 -9.07 -22.84 8.25
N SER A 81 -9.55 -21.62 8.01
CA SER A 81 -10.97 -21.30 7.81
C SER A 81 -11.42 -21.40 6.36
N GLY A 82 -10.53 -21.81 5.44
CA GLY A 82 -10.82 -21.99 4.02
C GLY A 82 -10.65 -20.74 3.16
N VAL A 83 -10.09 -19.66 3.70
CA VAL A 83 -9.62 -18.50 2.91
C VAL A 83 -8.34 -18.93 2.21
N LYS A 84 -8.19 -18.64 0.91
CA LYS A 84 -6.95 -18.93 0.19
C LYS A 84 -5.92 -17.86 0.51
N VAL A 85 -4.82 -18.22 1.15
CA VAL A 85 -3.76 -17.26 1.52
C VAL A 85 -2.50 -17.48 0.69
N ARG A 86 -2.02 -16.43 0.01
CA ARG A 86 -0.70 -16.41 -0.65
C ARG A 86 0.17 -15.30 -0.10
N VAL A 87 1.45 -15.60 0.09
CA VAL A 87 2.42 -14.64 0.65
C VAL A 87 3.70 -14.65 -0.16
N ILE A 88 4.23 -13.47 -0.47
CA ILE A 88 5.57 -13.26 -1.01
C ILE A 88 6.41 -12.61 0.09
N LEU A 89 7.54 -13.23 0.45
CA LEU A 89 8.51 -12.67 1.40
C LEU A 89 9.82 -12.35 0.71
N ASP A 90 10.41 -11.20 1.02
CA ASP A 90 11.75 -10.88 0.53
C ASP A 90 12.78 -11.93 0.95
N VAL A 91 13.73 -12.18 0.05
CA VAL A 91 14.76 -13.21 0.19
C VAL A 91 16.17 -12.68 -0.05
N ASN A 92 16.33 -11.50 -0.63
CA ASN A 92 17.65 -10.98 -0.92
C ASN A 92 18.25 -10.32 0.31
N ASP A 93 17.45 -9.52 1.02
CA ASP A 93 17.88 -8.78 2.21
C ASP A 93 17.32 -9.41 3.49
N GLU A 94 16.06 -9.86 3.46
CA GLU A 94 15.35 -10.24 4.68
C GLU A 94 15.23 -11.75 4.90
N LYS A 95 15.91 -12.58 4.12
CA LYS A 95 15.79 -14.05 4.24
C LYS A 95 15.99 -14.54 5.67
N SER A 96 17.02 -14.04 6.36
CA SER A 96 17.32 -14.45 7.74
C SER A 96 16.18 -14.07 8.68
N ASN A 97 15.68 -12.85 8.57
CA ASN A 97 14.60 -12.33 9.43
C ASN A 97 13.25 -12.99 9.12
N ASN A 98 13.00 -13.32 7.85
CA ASN A 98 11.76 -13.91 7.35
C ASN A 98 11.68 -15.44 7.50
N THR A 99 12.80 -16.15 7.68
CA THR A 99 12.81 -17.64 7.66
C THR A 99 11.85 -18.25 8.68
N ALA A 100 11.79 -17.69 9.90
CA ALA A 100 10.86 -18.20 10.92
C ALA A 100 9.39 -18.04 10.51
N ALA A 101 9.02 -16.88 9.96
CA ALA A 101 7.67 -16.63 9.47
C ALA A 101 7.34 -17.48 8.24
N TYR A 102 8.28 -17.60 7.30
CA TYR A 102 8.16 -18.46 6.13
C TYR A 102 7.83 -19.91 6.53
N ASP A 103 8.60 -20.48 7.46
CA ASP A 103 8.41 -21.85 7.92
C ASP A 103 7.07 -22.01 8.66
N GLN A 104 6.69 -21.04 9.51
CA GLN A 104 5.39 -21.06 10.19
C GLN A 104 4.22 -21.06 9.19
N LEU A 105 4.22 -20.11 8.25
CA LEU A 105 3.17 -19.98 7.23
C LEU A 105 3.07 -21.26 6.39
N LYS A 106 4.20 -21.78 5.93
CA LYS A 106 4.25 -23.03 5.17
C LYS A 106 3.70 -24.22 5.97
N ASN A 107 4.01 -24.32 7.26
CA ASN A 107 3.54 -25.40 8.12
C ASN A 107 2.03 -25.36 8.38
N CYS A 108 1.41 -24.18 8.36
CA CYS A 108 -0.05 -24.03 8.53
C CYS A 108 -0.83 -24.05 7.21
N GLY A 109 -0.17 -24.29 6.07
CA GLY A 109 -0.80 -24.48 4.77
C GLY A 109 -0.84 -23.23 3.89
N VAL A 110 -0.42 -22.07 4.40
CA VAL A 110 -0.36 -20.83 3.61
C VAL A 110 0.61 -21.03 2.45
N ALA A 111 0.19 -20.60 1.26
CA ALA A 111 1.00 -20.68 0.06
C ALA A 111 2.04 -19.53 0.05
N VAL A 112 3.12 -19.71 0.81
CA VAL A 112 4.22 -18.75 0.94
C VAL A 112 5.36 -19.07 -0.03
N VAL A 113 5.88 -18.05 -0.71
CA VAL A 113 7.02 -18.12 -1.62
C VAL A 113 8.08 -17.09 -1.26
N TRP A 114 9.33 -17.41 -1.56
CA TRP A 114 10.39 -16.42 -1.59
C TRP A 114 10.22 -15.53 -2.82
N ALA A 115 10.48 -14.25 -2.66
CA ALA A 115 10.32 -13.25 -3.71
C ALA A 115 11.21 -13.51 -4.93
N TYR A 116 10.86 -12.85 -6.04
CA TYR A 116 11.61 -12.97 -7.27
C TYR A 116 12.94 -12.22 -7.16
N THR A 117 14.05 -12.95 -7.13
CA THR A 117 15.42 -12.41 -6.98
C THR A 117 15.93 -11.58 -8.18
N LYS A 118 15.06 -11.17 -9.11
CA LYS A 118 15.46 -10.27 -10.20
C LYS A 118 15.52 -8.81 -9.75
N TYR A 119 14.78 -8.47 -8.70
CA TYR A 119 14.81 -7.17 -8.04
C TYR A 119 15.97 -7.17 -7.04
N GLU A 120 16.52 -6.00 -6.70
CA GLU A 120 17.52 -5.90 -5.64
C GLU A 120 16.91 -6.36 -4.31
N ALA A 121 15.77 -5.78 -3.92
CA ALA A 121 14.89 -6.29 -2.86
C ALA A 121 13.41 -6.27 -3.27
N THR A 122 12.60 -7.12 -2.66
CA THR A 122 11.13 -6.96 -2.64
C THR A 122 10.71 -6.20 -1.41
N HIS A 123 10.84 -4.89 -1.49
CA HIS A 123 10.62 -3.97 -0.38
C HIS A 123 9.15 -3.47 -0.29
N GLU A 124 8.25 -3.99 -1.11
CA GLU A 124 6.80 -3.76 -1.04
C GLU A 124 6.17 -4.28 0.27
N LYS A 125 5.23 -3.51 0.83
CA LYS A 125 4.37 -3.90 1.95
C LYS A 125 2.90 -3.67 1.60
N SER A 126 2.24 -4.73 1.15
CA SER A 126 0.86 -4.65 0.69
C SER A 126 0.06 -5.89 1.07
N ILE A 127 -1.25 -5.70 1.30
CA ILE A 127 -2.19 -6.78 1.58
C ILE A 127 -3.45 -6.52 0.76
N VAL A 128 -3.91 -7.51 -0.01
CA VAL A 128 -5.21 -7.52 -0.66
C VAL A 128 -6.06 -8.64 -0.06
N ILE A 129 -7.31 -8.34 0.26
CA ILE A 129 -8.30 -9.34 0.69
C ILE A 129 -9.44 -9.43 -0.32
N ASP A 130 -10.01 -10.63 -0.43
CA ASP A 130 -11.24 -10.92 -1.17
C ASP A 130 -11.26 -10.34 -2.59
N SER A 131 -10.11 -10.44 -3.27
CA SER A 131 -9.93 -9.94 -4.63
C SER A 131 -11.02 -10.48 -5.55
N ALA A 132 -11.51 -9.63 -6.46
CA ALA A 132 -12.65 -9.87 -7.34
C ALA A 132 -14.03 -10.01 -6.68
N THR A 133 -14.18 -9.66 -5.40
CA THR A 133 -15.49 -9.55 -4.73
C THR A 133 -15.88 -8.09 -4.44
N ALA A 134 -17.13 -7.86 -4.06
CA ALA A 134 -17.59 -6.54 -3.60
C ALA A 134 -17.01 -6.12 -2.23
N ASN A 135 -16.35 -7.04 -1.52
CA ASN A 135 -15.71 -6.76 -0.22
C ASN A 135 -14.19 -6.55 -0.38
N ALA A 136 -13.68 -6.49 -1.61
CA ALA A 136 -12.26 -6.37 -1.85
C ALA A 136 -11.70 -5.10 -1.21
N GLN A 137 -10.58 -5.25 -0.51
CA GLN A 137 -9.83 -4.13 0.08
C GLN A 137 -8.34 -4.37 -0.11
N ALA A 138 -7.58 -3.28 -0.22
CA ALA A 138 -6.13 -3.29 -0.23
C ALA A 138 -5.57 -2.38 0.86
N ALA A 139 -4.48 -2.79 1.50
CA ALA A 139 -3.60 -1.92 2.27
C ALA A 139 -2.29 -1.72 1.49
N VAL A 140 -1.89 -0.46 1.32
CA VAL A 140 -0.55 -0.05 0.84
C VAL A 140 0.13 0.68 2.00
N MET A 141 1.34 0.27 2.36
CA MET A 141 1.94 0.62 3.65
C MET A 141 3.40 1.04 3.52
N THR A 142 3.82 1.96 4.38
CA THR A 142 5.25 2.22 4.63
C THR A 142 5.82 1.14 5.57
N ALA A 143 4.98 0.60 6.46
CA ALA A 143 5.39 -0.27 7.56
C ALA A 143 5.65 -1.72 7.15
N ASN A 144 6.71 -2.29 7.71
CA ASN A 144 6.88 -3.74 7.83
C ASN A 144 5.90 -4.35 8.83
N LEU A 145 5.77 -5.68 8.81
CA LEU A 145 5.09 -6.43 9.87
C LEU A 145 6.10 -6.98 10.88
N THR A 146 6.77 -6.08 11.58
CA THR A 146 7.87 -6.39 12.51
C THR A 146 7.57 -5.80 13.90
N SER A 147 6.84 -6.56 14.73
CA SER A 147 6.25 -6.06 15.99
C SER A 147 7.20 -5.42 17.02
N ARG A 148 8.52 -5.66 16.91
CA ARG A 148 9.53 -5.02 17.75
C ARG A 148 9.66 -3.50 17.53
N TYR A 149 9.21 -3.00 16.37
CA TYR A 149 9.35 -1.59 15.98
C TYR A 149 8.09 -0.75 16.23
N TYR A 150 6.95 -1.39 16.48
CA TYR A 150 5.63 -0.73 16.45
C TYR A 150 5.43 0.37 17.49
N SER A 151 6.19 0.38 18.58
CA SER A 151 6.03 1.40 19.63
C SER A 151 6.74 2.71 19.30
N THR A 152 7.68 2.70 18.37
CA THR A 152 8.61 3.82 18.15
C THR A 152 8.75 4.21 16.68
N THR A 153 8.23 3.45 15.71
CA THR A 153 8.30 3.87 14.30
C THR A 153 7.08 4.70 13.89
N ARG A 154 7.36 5.84 13.25
CA ARG A 154 6.38 6.56 12.44
C ARG A 154 6.22 5.82 11.12
N ASP A 155 5.01 5.39 10.85
CA ASP A 155 4.61 4.76 9.59
C ASP A 155 3.17 5.12 9.24
N PHE A 156 2.79 4.83 7.99
CA PHE A 156 1.44 4.98 7.49
C PHE A 156 0.96 3.77 6.69
N ALA A 157 -0.36 3.59 6.66
CA ALA A 157 -1.01 2.72 5.69
C ALA A 157 -2.25 3.39 5.11
N ILE A 158 -2.54 3.18 3.83
CA ILE A 158 -3.82 3.53 3.24
C ILE A 158 -4.59 2.23 2.97
N ILE A 159 -5.72 2.06 3.65
CA ILE A 159 -6.68 0.99 3.37
C ILE A 159 -7.75 1.52 2.42
N GLN A 160 -7.94 0.85 1.29
CA GLN A 160 -8.80 1.31 0.20
C GLN A 160 -9.59 0.17 -0.47
N ASN A 161 -10.62 0.50 -1.25
CA ASN A 161 -11.48 -0.48 -1.94
C ASN A 161 -11.71 -0.15 -3.44
N ASN A 162 -10.81 0.61 -4.05
CA ASN A 162 -10.87 0.94 -5.47
C ASN A 162 -10.60 -0.32 -6.31
N ALA A 163 -11.61 -0.76 -7.06
CA ALA A 163 -11.51 -1.97 -7.87
C ALA A 163 -10.42 -1.90 -8.94
N THR A 164 -10.10 -0.72 -9.47
CA THR A 164 -9.05 -0.56 -10.50
C THR A 164 -7.65 -0.72 -9.90
N ASP A 165 -7.41 -0.16 -8.71
CA ASP A 165 -6.13 -0.31 -8.02
C ASP A 165 -5.95 -1.74 -7.54
N ILE A 166 -6.97 -2.32 -6.91
CA ILE A 166 -6.95 -3.72 -6.45
C ILE A 166 -6.65 -4.66 -7.64
N ALA A 167 -7.30 -4.46 -8.79
CA ALA A 167 -7.02 -5.27 -9.97
C ALA A 167 -5.58 -5.11 -10.48
N ALA A 168 -4.98 -3.92 -10.39
CA ALA A 168 -3.60 -3.67 -10.76
C ALA A 168 -2.60 -4.32 -9.80
N ILE A 169 -2.84 -4.20 -8.49
CA ILE A 169 -2.04 -4.85 -7.44
C ILE A 169 -2.09 -6.36 -7.59
N GLU A 170 -3.29 -6.94 -7.75
CA GLU A 170 -3.48 -8.38 -7.91
C GLU A 170 -2.83 -8.93 -9.19
N ALA A 171 -2.93 -8.20 -10.31
CA ALA A 171 -2.30 -8.61 -11.57
C ALA A 171 -0.78 -8.62 -11.45
N THR A 172 -0.22 -7.64 -10.76
CA THR A 172 1.20 -7.58 -10.39
C THR A 172 1.57 -8.74 -9.47
N PHE A 173 0.85 -8.91 -8.36
CA PHE A 173 1.12 -9.93 -7.35
C PHE A 173 1.15 -11.31 -7.98
N ALA A 174 0.19 -11.61 -8.87
CA ALA A 174 0.16 -12.89 -9.58
C ALA A 174 1.42 -13.15 -10.42
N LYS A 175 2.02 -12.11 -11.00
CA LYS A 175 3.27 -12.21 -11.78
C LYS A 175 4.48 -12.35 -10.87
N ASP A 176 4.58 -11.55 -9.83
CA ASP A 176 5.68 -11.65 -8.87
C ASP A 176 5.66 -12.99 -8.13
N TYR A 177 4.48 -13.48 -7.74
CA TYR A 177 4.29 -14.80 -7.12
C TYR A 177 4.72 -15.96 -8.04
N ALA A 178 4.55 -15.79 -9.36
CA ALA A 178 4.96 -16.76 -10.37
C ALA A 178 6.41 -16.58 -10.85
N HIS A 179 7.14 -15.61 -10.30
CA HIS A 179 8.46 -15.18 -10.76
C HIS A 179 8.46 -14.83 -12.27
N GLU A 180 7.42 -14.14 -12.72
CA GLU A 180 7.27 -13.65 -14.07
C GLU A 180 7.50 -12.14 -14.15
N SER A 181 8.01 -11.65 -15.27
CA SER A 181 8.16 -10.20 -15.47
C SER A 181 6.82 -9.53 -15.77
N VAL A 182 6.64 -8.33 -15.21
CA VAL A 182 5.46 -7.49 -15.38
C VAL A 182 5.87 -6.03 -15.46
N THR A 183 5.19 -5.26 -16.29
CA THR A 183 5.11 -3.81 -16.16
C THR A 183 3.79 -3.51 -15.45
N PRO A 184 3.84 -3.06 -14.19
CA PRO A 184 2.63 -2.83 -13.40
C PRO A 184 1.74 -1.77 -14.03
N SER A 185 0.43 -1.92 -13.88
CA SER A 185 -0.51 -0.85 -14.17
C SER A 185 -0.47 0.17 -13.04
N ASN A 186 -0.55 1.46 -13.38
CA ASN A 186 -0.68 2.53 -12.39
C ASN A 186 -2.06 2.54 -11.73
N GLY A 187 -2.99 1.64 -12.10
CA GLY A 187 -4.35 1.68 -11.58
C GLY A 187 -4.98 3.05 -11.85
N VAL A 188 -5.54 3.64 -10.80
CA VAL A 188 -5.92 5.06 -10.76
C VAL A 188 -4.73 5.93 -10.34
N ASP A 189 -4.01 5.55 -9.29
CA ASP A 189 -3.03 6.41 -8.61
C ASP A 189 -1.84 5.67 -7.98
N LEU A 190 -1.55 4.44 -8.43
CA LEU A 190 -0.44 3.62 -7.94
C LEU A 190 0.93 4.04 -8.50
N VAL A 191 1.94 3.88 -7.66
CA VAL A 191 3.34 4.21 -7.90
C VAL A 191 4.16 2.95 -7.65
N TRP A 192 5.03 2.57 -8.59
CA TRP A 192 5.73 1.30 -8.59
C TRP A 192 7.22 1.50 -8.89
N SER A 193 8.09 0.99 -8.01
CA SER A 193 9.47 0.69 -8.40
C SER A 193 9.55 -0.70 -9.05
N PRO A 194 10.45 -0.90 -10.03
CA PRO A 194 11.37 0.07 -10.63
C PRO A 194 10.79 0.74 -11.89
N THR A 195 9.46 0.92 -11.96
CA THR A 195 8.77 1.28 -13.21
C THR A 195 8.57 2.80 -13.36
N ASN A 196 7.93 3.44 -12.39
CA ASN A 196 7.55 4.85 -12.48
C ASN A 196 7.76 5.64 -11.18
N SER A 197 8.21 5.03 -10.08
CA SER A 197 8.36 5.69 -8.78
C SER A 197 9.21 6.95 -8.83
N GLN A 198 10.46 6.88 -9.32
CA GLN A 198 11.32 8.06 -9.42
C GLN A 198 10.65 9.19 -10.22
N SER A 199 10.09 8.89 -11.39
CA SER A 199 9.41 9.88 -12.23
C SER A 199 8.15 10.46 -11.58
N SER A 200 7.42 9.67 -10.79
CA SER A 200 6.20 10.08 -10.10
C SER A 200 6.53 10.99 -8.92
N LEU A 201 7.49 10.61 -8.08
CA LEU A 201 7.95 11.41 -6.94
C LEU A 201 8.57 12.74 -7.40
N LEU A 202 9.42 12.71 -8.43
CA LEU A 202 9.92 13.92 -9.07
C LEU A 202 8.79 14.81 -9.61
N SER A 203 7.74 14.20 -10.17
CA SER A 203 6.57 14.97 -10.65
C SER A 203 5.85 15.67 -9.50
N ILE A 204 5.67 15.01 -8.36
CA ILE A 204 5.06 15.63 -7.16
C ILE A 204 5.89 16.83 -6.70
N ILE A 205 7.20 16.63 -6.52
CA ILE A 205 8.12 17.65 -6.00
C ILE A 205 8.21 18.84 -6.96
N ASN A 206 8.45 18.60 -8.25
CA ASN A 206 8.62 19.67 -9.24
C ASN A 206 7.32 20.43 -9.53
N ASN A 207 6.15 19.81 -9.32
CA ASN A 207 4.87 20.47 -9.55
C ASN A 207 4.36 21.24 -8.33
N ALA A 208 4.89 21.03 -7.13
CA ALA A 208 4.53 21.81 -5.96
C ALA A 208 4.71 23.32 -6.20
N LYS A 209 3.82 24.12 -5.60
CA LYS A 209 3.74 25.58 -5.77
C LYS A 209 3.79 26.34 -4.46
N THR A 210 3.37 25.74 -3.37
CA THR A 210 3.26 26.39 -2.07
C THR A 210 4.03 25.65 -0.99
N SER A 211 3.92 24.33 -0.92
CA SER A 211 4.55 23.56 0.16
C SER A 211 4.87 22.12 -0.22
N LEU A 212 5.90 21.59 0.44
CA LEU A 212 6.26 20.18 0.47
C LEU A 212 6.58 19.82 1.92
N LEU A 213 5.90 18.81 2.46
CA LEU A 213 6.20 18.20 3.75
C LEU A 213 6.52 16.73 3.50
N VAL A 214 7.73 16.31 3.90
CA VAL A 214 8.32 15.04 3.52
C VAL A 214 8.77 14.29 4.77
N GLU A 215 8.39 13.02 4.85
CA GLU A 215 9.01 12.02 5.72
C GLU A 215 9.62 10.94 4.85
N ASN A 216 10.87 10.60 5.12
CA ASN A 216 11.54 9.46 4.48
C ASN A 216 12.55 8.85 5.45
N GLU A 217 12.92 7.59 5.21
CA GLU A 217 13.97 6.92 5.97
C GLU A 217 15.34 7.16 5.34
N GLU A 218 15.40 7.31 4.01
CA GLU A 218 16.64 7.53 3.27
C GLU A 218 16.60 8.86 2.48
N MET A 219 17.76 9.45 2.21
CA MET A 219 17.88 10.69 1.43
C MET A 219 19.17 10.70 0.61
N SER A 220 19.31 9.76 -0.33
CA SER A 220 20.52 9.59 -1.16
C SER A 220 20.26 9.65 -2.67
N ASP A 221 19.00 9.68 -3.13
CA ASP A 221 18.68 9.88 -4.55
C ASP A 221 18.95 11.33 -4.96
N THR A 222 20.04 11.50 -5.72
CA THR A 222 20.48 12.83 -6.19
C THR A 222 19.42 13.62 -6.96
N ALA A 223 18.54 12.96 -7.73
CA ALA A 223 17.51 13.66 -8.50
C ALA A 223 16.41 14.19 -7.57
N ILE A 224 16.04 13.44 -6.53
CA ILE A 224 15.10 13.87 -5.50
C ILE A 224 15.69 15.01 -4.67
N VAL A 225 16.95 14.90 -4.22
CA VAL A 225 17.64 15.96 -3.48
C VAL A 225 17.68 17.25 -4.31
N ASP A 226 18.13 17.18 -5.56
CA ASP A 226 18.15 18.32 -6.48
C ASP A 226 16.74 18.94 -6.66
N ALA A 227 15.70 18.10 -6.78
CA ALA A 227 14.33 18.58 -6.93
C ALA A 227 13.82 19.32 -5.69
N LEU A 228 14.11 18.81 -4.49
CA LEU A 228 13.76 19.48 -3.23
C LEU A 228 14.51 20.80 -3.06
N GLU A 229 15.81 20.82 -3.37
CA GLU A 229 16.61 22.06 -3.38
C GLU A 229 16.02 23.09 -4.35
N ASN A 230 15.66 22.67 -5.56
CA ASN A 230 15.10 23.54 -6.58
C ASN A 230 13.72 24.09 -6.18
N ALA A 231 12.88 23.27 -5.55
CA ALA A 231 11.59 23.71 -5.01
C ALA A 231 11.78 24.80 -3.94
N ALA A 232 12.69 24.59 -2.98
CA ALA A 232 13.00 25.56 -1.94
C ALA A 232 13.55 26.88 -2.53
N LYS A 233 14.50 26.79 -3.47
CA LYS A 233 15.05 27.96 -4.19
C LYS A 233 13.99 28.70 -5.02
N ALA A 234 12.95 28.01 -5.48
CA ALA A 234 11.81 28.59 -6.19
C ALA A 234 10.75 29.21 -5.25
N GLY A 235 10.94 29.15 -3.93
CA GLY A 235 10.07 29.73 -2.92
C GLY A 235 8.97 28.81 -2.39
N VAL A 236 9.00 27.52 -2.72
CA VAL A 236 8.14 26.51 -2.08
C VAL A 236 8.62 26.32 -0.63
N SER A 237 7.69 26.26 0.32
CA SER A 237 8.04 25.92 1.71
C SER A 237 8.30 24.41 1.80
N VAL A 238 9.57 24.02 1.85
CA VAL A 238 9.97 22.61 1.93
C VAL A 238 10.36 22.27 3.37
N THR A 239 9.78 21.19 3.88
CA THR A 239 10.06 20.62 5.20
C THR A 239 10.36 19.13 5.05
N VAL A 240 11.44 18.68 5.68
CA VAL A 240 11.88 17.28 5.70
C VAL A 240 12.00 16.83 7.16
N VAL A 241 11.42 15.68 7.49
CA VAL A 241 11.51 15.04 8.80
C VAL A 241 12.08 13.64 8.61
N MET A 242 13.14 13.29 9.35
CA MET A 242 13.84 12.00 9.20
C MET A 242 14.41 11.52 10.53
N THR A 243 14.90 10.28 10.59
CA THR A 243 15.85 9.85 11.62
C THR A 243 17.27 10.22 11.18
N ASN A 244 18.09 10.71 12.10
CA ASN A 244 19.54 10.81 11.94
C ASN A 244 20.20 9.56 12.52
N ASP A 245 20.52 8.61 11.64
CA ASP A 245 21.37 7.46 11.93
C ASP A 245 22.83 7.83 11.64
N ASP A 246 23.62 8.03 12.70
CA ASP A 246 25.07 8.30 12.65
C ASP A 246 25.55 9.30 11.57
N ASN A 247 24.74 10.31 11.24
CA ASN A 247 25.00 11.33 10.21
C ASN A 247 25.17 10.76 8.79
N GLU A 248 24.52 9.64 8.46
CA GLU A 248 24.61 8.98 7.14
C GLU A 248 24.32 9.94 5.97
N TYR A 249 23.33 10.83 6.12
CA TYR A 249 22.91 11.79 5.09
C TYR A 249 23.37 13.24 5.35
N GLU A 250 24.48 13.43 6.10
CA GLU A 250 24.97 14.77 6.43
C GLU A 250 25.23 15.64 5.19
N SER A 251 25.76 15.08 4.11
CA SER A 251 26.01 15.84 2.87
C SER A 251 24.73 16.38 2.25
N GLU A 252 23.71 15.54 2.17
CA GLU A 252 22.42 15.84 1.55
C GLU A 252 21.63 16.80 2.43
N PHE A 253 21.62 16.60 3.75
CA PHE A 253 21.01 17.54 4.69
C PHE A 253 21.66 18.92 4.64
N ASN A 254 22.99 18.99 4.58
CA ASN A 254 23.70 20.26 4.44
C ASN A 254 23.39 20.98 3.11
N ALA A 255 23.24 20.23 2.02
CA ALA A 255 22.86 20.79 0.72
C ALA A 255 21.42 21.34 0.74
N LEU A 256 20.47 20.56 1.28
CA LEU A 256 19.07 20.93 1.45
C LEU A 256 18.89 22.14 2.37
N GLN A 257 19.55 22.15 3.54
CA GLN A 257 19.51 23.28 4.48
C GLN A 257 20.05 24.56 3.82
N LYS A 258 21.15 24.44 3.07
CA LYS A 258 21.71 25.57 2.30
C LYS A 258 20.76 26.08 1.21
N ALA A 259 19.93 25.23 0.64
CA ALA A 259 18.89 25.61 -0.33
C ALA A 259 17.65 26.25 0.32
N GLY A 260 17.54 26.23 1.64
CA GLY A 260 16.42 26.79 2.40
C GLY A 260 15.35 25.78 2.80
N VAL A 261 15.65 24.47 2.72
CA VAL A 261 14.78 23.42 3.25
C VAL A 261 14.83 23.42 4.77
N ASN A 262 13.67 23.32 5.43
CA ASN A 262 13.61 23.11 6.88
C ASN A 262 13.76 21.62 7.17
N ILE A 263 14.73 21.25 7.99
CA ILE A 263 15.01 19.84 8.29
C ILE A 263 14.91 19.65 9.80
N SER A 264 14.20 18.61 10.22
CA SER A 264 14.11 18.18 11.62
C SER A 264 14.41 16.69 11.71
N THR A 265 15.26 16.30 12.66
CA THR A 265 15.67 14.90 12.81
C THR A 265 15.43 14.37 14.22
N TYR A 266 15.17 13.07 14.28
CA TYR A 266 15.20 12.31 15.53
C TYR A 266 16.49 11.49 15.62
N PRO A 267 17.08 11.30 16.80
CA PRO A 267 18.24 10.42 16.94
C PRO A 267 17.83 8.95 16.81
N ASP A 268 18.63 8.13 16.13
CA ASP A 268 18.40 6.67 16.10
C ASP A 268 18.69 6.03 17.48
N ASN A 269 17.64 5.77 18.26
CA ASN A 269 17.70 4.98 19.49
C ASN A 269 16.30 4.50 19.91
N ASP A 270 16.25 3.54 20.84
CA ASP A 270 15.05 2.88 21.33
C ASP A 270 13.99 3.78 22.01
N THR A 271 14.30 5.06 22.26
CA THR A 271 13.39 5.98 22.99
C THR A 271 12.85 7.12 22.15
N ALA A 272 13.49 7.41 21.02
CA ALA A 272 13.04 8.44 20.09
C ALA A 272 12.01 7.88 19.12
N LEU A 273 11.24 8.78 18.49
CA LEU A 273 10.48 8.43 17.30
C LEU A 273 11.47 8.13 16.18
N TYR A 274 11.30 7.01 15.49
CA TYR A 274 12.06 6.66 14.29
C TYR A 274 11.18 6.91 13.07
N ILE A 275 11.61 7.79 12.15
CA ILE A 275 10.89 8.06 10.90
C ILE A 275 11.21 6.95 9.89
N HIS A 276 10.37 5.91 9.88
CA HIS A 276 10.41 4.83 8.89
C HIS A 276 9.45 5.10 7.71
N ALA A 277 8.51 6.02 7.87
CA ALA A 277 7.55 6.41 6.86
C ALA A 277 8.22 6.90 5.57
N LYS A 278 7.56 6.68 4.43
CA LYS A 278 7.88 7.31 3.15
C LYS A 278 6.62 8.02 2.65
N ALA A 279 6.55 9.32 2.92
CA ALA A 279 5.37 10.12 2.66
C ALA A 279 5.71 11.53 2.18
N ILE A 280 4.86 12.06 1.29
CA ILE A 280 4.92 13.46 0.85
C ILE A 280 3.52 14.05 0.99
N VAL A 281 3.42 15.28 1.50
CA VAL A 281 2.24 16.13 1.36
C VAL A 281 2.66 17.39 0.59
N ALA A 282 2.12 17.54 -0.61
CA ALA A 282 2.35 18.69 -1.48
C ALA A 282 1.15 19.63 -1.46
N ASP A 283 1.42 20.94 -1.44
CA ASP A 283 0.46 22.03 -1.62
C ASP A 283 -0.81 21.94 -0.75
N TYR A 284 -0.67 21.48 0.50
CA TYR A 284 -1.78 21.36 1.43
C TYR A 284 -2.55 22.67 1.59
N GLY A 285 -3.88 22.57 1.66
CA GLY A 285 -4.78 23.73 1.73
C GLY A 285 -5.07 24.40 0.38
N THR A 286 -4.50 23.91 -0.72
CA THR A 286 -4.79 24.39 -2.08
C THR A 286 -5.62 23.39 -2.88
N SER A 287 -6.10 23.79 -4.07
CA SER A 287 -6.77 22.88 -5.01
C SER A 287 -5.84 21.85 -5.66
N ASN A 288 -4.53 22.00 -5.52
CA ASN A 288 -3.52 21.09 -6.07
C ASN A 288 -2.97 20.13 -5.01
N ALA A 289 -3.55 20.12 -3.81
CA ALA A 289 -3.07 19.31 -2.71
C ALA A 289 -3.04 17.82 -3.08
N LEU A 290 -1.91 17.18 -2.84
CA LEU A 290 -1.64 15.78 -3.18
C LEU A 290 -0.77 15.16 -2.10
N ALA A 291 -1.10 13.94 -1.70
CA ALA A 291 -0.23 13.15 -0.83
C ALA A 291 0.30 11.92 -1.58
N PHE A 292 1.46 11.44 -1.14
CA PHE A 292 2.03 10.14 -1.48
C PHE A 292 2.31 9.36 -0.19
N VAL A 293 2.03 8.06 -0.20
CA VAL A 293 2.38 7.11 0.85
C VAL A 293 2.78 5.80 0.17
N GLY A 294 3.93 5.22 0.55
CA GLY A 294 4.42 3.97 -0.05
C GLY A 294 5.62 3.37 0.66
N SER A 295 6.25 2.38 0.05
CA SER A 295 7.45 1.72 0.57
C SER A 295 8.76 2.32 0.04
N GLU A 296 8.67 3.33 -0.82
CA GLU A 296 9.77 3.94 -1.58
C GLU A 296 10.66 4.89 -0.78
N ASN A 297 11.85 4.41 -0.41
CA ASN A 297 12.94 5.22 0.11
C ASN A 297 13.49 6.16 -0.96
N PHE A 298 14.00 7.33 -0.57
CA PHE A 298 14.64 8.24 -1.52
C PHE A 298 16.10 7.84 -1.76
N SER A 299 16.27 6.67 -2.35
CA SER A 299 17.55 6.13 -2.83
C SER A 299 17.43 5.55 -4.23
N SER A 300 18.56 5.41 -4.92
CA SER A 300 18.56 4.85 -6.28
C SER A 300 18.08 3.39 -6.28
N ALA A 301 18.51 2.59 -5.30
CA ALA A 301 18.06 1.20 -5.13
C ALA A 301 16.54 1.12 -4.99
N SER A 302 15.96 1.86 -4.04
CA SER A 302 14.51 1.81 -3.82
C SER A 302 13.71 2.32 -5.02
N LEU A 303 14.15 3.39 -5.69
CA LEU A 303 13.38 3.99 -6.79
C LEU A 303 13.58 3.32 -8.15
N THR A 304 14.68 2.58 -8.36
CA THR A 304 15.04 2.08 -9.70
C THR A 304 15.41 0.60 -9.77
N GLU A 305 15.54 -0.10 -8.62
CA GLU A 305 15.98 -1.50 -8.58
C GLU A 305 15.03 -2.40 -7.76
N ASN A 306 14.49 -1.89 -6.66
CA ASN A 306 13.55 -2.62 -5.79
C ASN A 306 12.17 -2.82 -6.43
N ARG A 307 11.46 -3.84 -5.94
CA ARG A 307 10.01 -3.96 -6.07
C ARG A 307 9.34 -3.22 -4.91
N GLU A 308 8.70 -2.10 -5.21
CA GLU A 308 8.04 -1.22 -4.23
C GLU A 308 6.61 -0.91 -4.68
N LEU A 309 5.75 -0.53 -3.74
CA LEU A 309 4.42 -0.01 -4.02
C LEU A 309 4.08 1.17 -3.12
N GLY A 310 3.68 2.26 -3.77
CA GLY A 310 3.03 3.40 -3.16
C GLY A 310 1.77 3.82 -3.90
N MET A 311 1.11 4.83 -3.37
CA MET A 311 -0.03 5.45 -4.02
C MET A 311 -0.10 6.94 -3.73
N THR A 312 -0.70 7.69 -4.65
CA THR A 312 -1.04 9.09 -4.42
C THR A 312 -2.51 9.25 -4.03
N THR A 313 -2.86 10.33 -3.33
CA THR A 313 -4.25 10.61 -2.99
C THR A 313 -4.52 12.12 -2.86
N THR A 314 -5.73 12.51 -3.28
CA THR A 314 -6.30 13.84 -3.08
C THR A 314 -7.41 13.84 -2.02
N ASN A 315 -7.57 12.74 -1.29
CA ASN A 315 -8.57 12.63 -0.22
C ASN A 315 -8.27 13.66 0.88
N SER A 316 -9.16 14.63 1.05
CA SER A 316 -8.96 15.74 1.98
C SER A 316 -8.81 15.31 3.44
N SER A 317 -9.46 14.21 3.84
CA SER A 317 -9.31 13.66 5.20
C SER A 317 -7.94 13.03 5.40
N ILE A 318 -7.39 12.36 4.38
CA ILE A 318 -6.04 11.77 4.45
C ILE A 318 -5.00 12.89 4.44
N LEU A 319 -5.12 13.85 3.52
CA LEU A 319 -4.26 15.03 3.46
C LEU A 319 -4.18 15.77 4.80
N SER A 320 -5.32 16.02 5.44
CA SER A 320 -5.37 16.71 6.73
C SER A 320 -4.73 15.90 7.86
N GLN A 321 -4.87 14.57 7.85
CA GLN A 321 -4.28 13.71 8.88
C GLN A 321 -2.77 13.58 8.70
N LEU A 322 -2.29 13.37 7.47
CA LEU A 322 -0.86 13.34 7.15
C LEU A 322 -0.22 14.67 7.51
N GLU A 323 -0.78 15.79 7.05
CA GLU A 323 -0.23 17.12 7.36
C GLU A 323 -0.16 17.36 8.86
N SER A 324 -1.24 17.11 9.60
CA SER A 324 -1.24 17.31 11.05
C SER A 324 -0.23 16.42 11.77
N THR A 325 -0.03 15.19 11.31
CA THR A 325 0.90 14.24 11.93
C THR A 325 2.34 14.64 11.65
N MET A 326 2.68 14.79 10.37
CA MET A 326 4.03 15.11 9.93
C MET A 326 4.47 16.51 10.39
N SER A 327 3.56 17.48 10.50
CA SER A 327 3.85 18.79 11.10
C SER A 327 4.13 18.69 12.59
N SER A 328 3.46 17.77 13.30
CA SER A 328 3.75 17.48 14.71
C SER A 328 5.09 16.78 14.87
N ASP A 329 5.43 15.84 13.99
CA ASP A 329 6.70 15.13 14.01
C ASP A 329 7.86 16.10 13.68
N TYR A 330 7.69 17.00 12.71
CA TYR A 330 8.64 18.10 12.46
C TYR A 330 8.90 18.93 13.73
N ALA A 331 7.84 19.31 14.44
CA ALA A 331 7.94 20.12 15.66
C ALA A 331 8.54 19.35 16.86
N GLY A 332 8.47 18.03 16.86
CA GLY A 332 9.02 17.16 17.91
C GLY A 332 10.48 16.77 17.72
N GLY A 333 11.00 16.85 16.49
CA GLY A 333 12.40 16.58 16.18
C GLY A 333 13.35 17.73 16.56
N THR A 334 14.64 17.50 16.33
CA THR A 334 15.70 18.50 16.49
C THR A 334 16.03 19.11 15.13
N PRO A 335 16.02 20.44 14.98
CA PRO A 335 16.47 21.07 13.74
C PRO A 335 17.89 20.63 13.39
N TRP A 336 18.09 20.20 12.14
CA TRP A 336 19.43 19.99 11.57
C TRP A 336 20.12 21.34 11.36
#